data_AF-A0A1S6KZI8-F1
#
_entry.id   AF-A0A1S6KZI8-F1
#
_cell.length_a   1.000
_cell.length_b   1.000
_cell.length_c   1.000
_cell.angle_alpha   90.00
_cell.angle_beta   90.00
_cell.angle_gamma   90.00
#
_symmetry.space_group_name_H-M   'P 1'
#
loop_
_entity.id
_entity.type
_entity.pdbx_description
1 polymer ?
#
loop_
_entity_poly.entity_id
_entity_poly.type
_entity_poly.pdbx_seq_one_letter_code
_entity_poly.pdbx_strand_id
1 'polypeptide(L)'
;ILEDPSFNHEYLGIEGLQTFTDAAARLLLGEDSPAIQERRFITVQTVSGTGANSTFARFCSEFYNKPILVSSPTWGNHHNIFTTAGLKVINYPYFKKETRGLDLEGMLGAIQNAPEKSIVLLHACAHNPTGVDPTQEQWE
;
A
#
# COMPACT_ATOMS: atom_id res chain seq x y z
N ILE A 1 22.92 -1.46 21.28
CA ILE A 1 21.70 -1.28 22.09
C ILE A 1 22.02 -1.32 23.58
N LEU A 2 22.53 -2.44 24.13
CA LEU A 2 22.83 -2.55 25.57
C LEU A 2 23.87 -1.55 26.09
N GLU A 3 24.72 -1.00 25.21
CA GLU A 3 25.78 -0.04 25.57
C GLU A 3 25.49 1.39 25.07
N ASP A 4 24.31 1.65 24.50
CA ASP A 4 23.98 2.98 23.97
C ASP A 4 23.32 3.84 25.08
N PRO A 5 24.00 4.88 25.60
CA PRO A 5 23.48 5.70 26.70
C PRO A 5 22.28 6.58 26.26
N SER A 6 22.01 6.70 24.95
CA SER A 6 20.84 7.40 24.43
C SER A 6 19.59 6.52 24.36
N PHE A 7 19.76 5.19 24.47
CA PHE A 7 18.66 4.25 24.44
C PHE A 7 17.81 4.33 25.70
N ASN A 8 16.52 4.53 25.52
CA ASN A 8 15.53 4.59 26.59
C ASN A 8 14.21 3.94 26.13
N HIS A 9 13.26 3.82 27.05
CA HIS A 9 11.93 3.25 26.81
C HIS A 9 10.82 4.29 26.95
N GLU A 10 11.15 5.57 26.76
CA GLU A 10 10.16 6.64 26.80
C GLU A 10 9.21 6.54 25.61
N TYR A 11 8.05 7.17 25.75
CA TYR A 11 7.10 7.26 24.65
C TYR A 11 7.67 8.12 23.51
N LEU A 12 7.48 7.65 22.27
CA LEU A 12 7.69 8.45 21.08
C LEU A 12 6.52 9.44 20.88
N GLY A 13 6.73 10.41 19.98
CA GLY A 13 5.63 11.22 19.46
C GLY A 13 4.60 10.35 18.72
N ILE A 14 3.38 10.88 18.56
CA ILE A 14 2.25 10.17 17.91
C ILE A 14 2.62 9.68 16.50
N GLU A 15 3.36 10.49 15.75
CA GLU A 15 3.79 10.18 14.38
C GLU A 15 4.93 9.15 14.31
N GLY A 16 5.54 8.82 15.46
CA GLY A 16 6.66 7.91 15.58
C GLY A 16 8.01 8.62 15.76
N LEU A 17 9.08 7.87 15.53
CA LEU A 17 10.45 8.39 15.59
C LEU A 17 10.82 9.06 14.26
N GLN A 18 11.06 10.38 14.26
CA GLN A 18 11.31 11.14 13.03
C GLN A 18 12.45 10.58 12.18
N THR A 19 13.57 10.19 12.79
CA THR A 19 14.72 9.63 12.05
C THR A 19 14.37 8.32 11.34
N PHE A 20 13.45 7.53 11.91
CA PHE A 20 12.95 6.30 11.30
C PHE A 20 11.97 6.61 10.15
N THR A 21 11.01 7.51 10.36
CA THR A 21 10.03 7.86 9.32
C THR A 21 10.68 8.57 8.13
N ASP A 22 11.68 9.41 8.37
CA ASP A 22 12.50 10.04 7.33
C ASP A 22 13.31 9.03 6.52
N ALA A 23 13.93 8.07 7.20
CA ALA A 23 14.69 7.00 6.54
C ALA A 23 13.77 6.10 5.71
N ALA A 24 12.58 5.76 6.22
CA ALA A 24 11.59 4.97 5.50
C ALA A 24 11.10 5.70 4.24
N ALA A 25 10.85 7.01 4.31
CA ALA A 25 10.46 7.81 3.15
C ALA A 25 11.55 7.78 2.05
N ARG A 26 12.82 8.01 2.43
CA ARG A 26 13.95 7.97 1.48
C ARG A 26 14.14 6.59 0.87
N LEU A 27 13.99 5.53 1.66
CA LEU A 27 14.09 4.15 1.17
C LEU A 27 13.01 3.85 0.11
N LEU A 28 11.78 4.28 0.34
CA LEU A 28 10.65 4.01 -0.57
C LEU A 28 10.68 4.89 -1.82
N LEU A 29 10.91 6.20 -1.65
CA LEU A 29 10.78 7.18 -2.72
C LEU A 29 12.07 7.40 -3.50
N GLY A 30 13.23 7.11 -2.91
CA GLY A 30 14.55 7.50 -3.41
C GLY A 30 14.94 8.91 -2.96
N GLU A 31 16.22 9.12 -2.66
CA GLU A 31 16.75 10.39 -2.13
C GLU A 31 16.59 11.57 -3.10
N ASP A 32 16.73 11.30 -4.40
CA ASP A 32 16.59 12.30 -5.47
C ASP A 32 15.14 12.50 -5.95
N SER A 33 14.16 11.88 -5.28
CA SER A 33 12.75 12.00 -5.68
C SER A 33 12.26 13.44 -5.60
N PRO A 34 11.58 13.97 -6.64
CA PRO A 34 10.94 15.28 -6.56
C PRO A 34 9.97 15.38 -5.38
N ALA A 35 9.33 14.28 -4.97
CA ALA A 35 8.44 14.28 -3.81
C ALA A 35 9.18 14.57 -2.50
N ILE A 36 10.43 14.11 -2.36
CA ILE A 36 11.30 14.42 -1.21
C ILE A 36 11.77 15.88 -1.28
N GLN A 37 12.32 16.30 -2.43
CA GLN A 37 12.88 17.65 -2.62
C GLN A 37 11.83 18.76 -2.43
N GLU A 38 10.60 18.52 -2.91
CA GLU A 38 9.48 19.45 -2.82
C GLU A 38 8.63 19.25 -1.54
N ARG A 39 9.01 18.31 -0.66
CA ARG A 39 8.31 17.99 0.59
C ARG A 39 6.82 17.67 0.40
N ARG A 40 6.49 16.88 -0.63
CA ARG A 40 5.12 16.46 -0.96
C ARG A 40 4.74 15.08 -0.38
N PHE A 41 5.30 14.74 0.78
CA PHE A 41 5.03 13.48 1.45
C PHE A 41 4.76 13.72 2.95
N ILE A 42 4.02 12.78 3.55
CA ILE A 42 3.84 12.66 4.99
C ILE A 42 4.12 11.19 5.35
N THR A 43 4.84 10.97 6.44
CA THR A 43 5.11 9.64 6.98
C THR A 43 4.70 9.56 8.44
N VAL A 44 4.01 8.48 8.79
CA VAL A 44 3.69 8.13 10.17
C VAL A 44 4.11 6.69 10.43
N GLN A 45 4.72 6.43 11.58
CA GLN A 45 5.09 5.09 11.99
C GLN A 45 3.84 4.30 12.39
N THR A 46 3.75 3.06 11.92
CA THR A 46 2.63 2.16 12.22
C THR A 46 3.15 0.78 12.65
N VAL A 47 2.25 -0.07 13.15
CA VAL A 47 2.58 -1.46 13.51
C VAL A 47 2.73 -2.30 12.24
N SER A 48 3.90 -2.17 11.60
CA SER A 48 4.26 -2.87 10.36
C SER A 48 3.25 -2.61 9.22
N GLY A 49 3.30 -3.44 8.16
CA GLY A 49 2.42 -3.30 6.99
C GLY A 49 0.93 -3.43 7.31
N THR A 50 0.54 -4.29 8.27
CA THR A 50 -0.87 -4.42 8.68
C THR A 50 -1.38 -3.13 9.32
N GLY A 51 -0.59 -2.50 10.21
CA GLY A 51 -0.93 -1.22 10.81
C GLY A 51 -1.03 -0.10 9.79
N ALA A 52 -0.13 -0.08 8.80
CA ALA A 52 -0.18 0.88 7.69
C ALA A 52 -1.47 0.74 6.87
N ASN A 53 -1.82 -0.48 6.45
CA ASN A 53 -3.06 -0.75 5.70
C ASN A 53 -4.31 -0.39 6.50
N SER A 54 -4.37 -0.74 7.79
CA SER A 54 -5.50 -0.40 8.66
C SER A 54 -5.65 1.11 8.86
N THR A 55 -4.54 1.83 9.05
CA THR A 55 -4.54 3.29 9.18
C THR A 55 -5.02 3.96 7.90
N PHE A 56 -4.52 3.50 6.75
CA PHE A 56 -4.95 3.98 5.43
C PHE A 56 -6.44 3.68 5.19
N ALA A 57 -6.91 2.47 5.49
CA ALA A 57 -8.31 2.09 5.33
C ALA A 57 -9.23 3.00 6.17
N ARG A 58 -8.84 3.30 7.41
CA ARG A 58 -9.58 4.23 8.27
C ARG A 58 -9.59 5.65 7.70
N PHE A 59 -8.44 6.17 7.28
CA PHE A 59 -8.33 7.48 6.65
C PHE A 59 -9.24 7.59 5.42
N CYS A 60 -9.19 6.60 4.53
CA CYS A 60 -10.03 6.56 3.35
C CYS A 60 -11.51 6.50 3.70
N SER A 61 -11.91 5.69 4.68
CA SER A 61 -13.32 5.60 5.10
C SER A 61 -13.84 6.92 5.63
N GLU A 62 -13.03 7.64 6.41
CA GLU A 62 -13.44 8.87 7.08
C GLU A 62 -13.42 10.10 6.16
N PHE A 63 -12.41 10.20 5.28
CA PHE A 63 -12.15 11.45 4.54
C PHE A 63 -12.35 11.35 3.02
N TYR A 64 -12.43 10.15 2.45
CA TYR A 64 -12.49 9.98 0.98
C TYR A 64 -13.73 9.20 0.52
N ASN A 65 -14.06 8.11 1.23
CA ASN A 65 -15.22 7.25 1.07
C ASN A 65 -15.49 6.81 -0.39
N LYS A 66 -14.48 6.20 -1.02
CA LYS A 66 -14.54 5.63 -2.37
C LYS A 66 -14.33 4.12 -2.34
N PRO A 67 -14.85 3.36 -3.33
CA PRO A 67 -14.59 1.94 -3.40
C PRO A 67 -13.10 1.67 -3.62
N ILE A 68 -12.64 0.54 -3.08
CA ILE A 68 -11.27 0.06 -3.25
C ILE A 68 -11.25 -1.18 -4.12
N LEU A 69 -10.43 -1.14 -5.16
CA LEU A 69 -10.14 -2.24 -6.06
C LEU A 69 -9.01 -3.08 -5.48
N VAL A 70 -9.23 -4.39 -5.38
CA VAL A 70 -8.29 -5.37 -4.81
C VAL A 70 -8.09 -6.51 -5.80
N SER A 71 -6.83 -6.94 -6.02
CA SER A 71 -6.54 -7.99 -6.99
C SER A 71 -7.21 -9.32 -6.63
N SER A 72 -7.57 -10.12 -7.63
CA SER A 72 -8.04 -11.48 -7.45
C SER A 72 -7.02 -12.48 -8.04
N PRO A 73 -6.30 -13.26 -7.21
CA PRO A 73 -6.27 -13.23 -5.74
C PRO A 73 -5.42 -12.08 -5.17
N THR A 74 -5.33 -11.99 -3.84
CA THR A 74 -4.47 -11.04 -3.10
C THR A 74 -4.07 -11.64 -1.73
N TRP A 75 -3.28 -10.93 -0.93
CA TRP A 75 -3.00 -11.32 0.45
C TRP A 75 -4.30 -11.42 1.26
N GLY A 76 -4.56 -12.58 1.86
CA GLY A 76 -5.88 -12.93 2.39
C GLY A 76 -6.46 -11.97 3.42
N ASN A 77 -5.64 -11.14 4.08
CA ASN A 77 -6.12 -10.19 5.08
C ASN A 77 -6.56 -8.83 4.49
N HIS A 78 -6.29 -8.53 3.22
CA HIS A 78 -6.71 -7.26 2.61
C HIS A 78 -8.23 -7.06 2.69
N HIS A 79 -9.02 -8.07 2.33
CA HIS A 79 -10.48 -8.00 2.41
C HIS A 79 -10.96 -7.68 3.83
N ASN A 80 -10.38 -8.31 4.85
CA ASN A 80 -10.76 -8.06 6.24
C ASN A 80 -10.45 -6.63 6.67
N ILE A 81 -9.27 -6.11 6.34
CA ILE A 81 -8.84 -4.75 6.70
C ILE A 81 -9.80 -3.71 6.11
N PHE A 82 -10.04 -3.77 4.80
CA PHE A 82 -10.84 -2.73 4.12
C PHE A 82 -12.34 -2.84 4.40
N THR A 83 -12.89 -4.05 4.52
CA THR A 83 -14.31 -4.22 4.89
C THR A 83 -14.58 -3.84 6.34
N THR A 84 -13.66 -4.14 7.28
CA THR A 84 -13.77 -3.71 8.69
C THR A 84 -13.75 -2.19 8.82
N ALA A 85 -12.99 -1.50 7.95
CA ALA A 85 -13.01 -0.04 7.88
C ALA A 85 -14.28 0.54 7.22
N GLY A 86 -15.19 -0.30 6.70
CA GLY A 86 -16.44 0.12 6.05
C GLY A 86 -16.31 0.47 4.57
N LEU A 87 -15.16 0.19 3.93
CA LEU A 87 -14.97 0.46 2.50
C LEU A 87 -15.64 -0.62 1.63
N LYS A 88 -16.23 -0.20 0.52
CA LYS A 88 -16.71 -1.12 -0.52
C LYS A 88 -15.51 -1.72 -1.27
N VAL A 89 -15.28 -3.01 -1.11
CA VAL A 89 -14.23 -3.75 -1.82
C VAL A 89 -14.78 -4.28 -3.16
N ILE A 90 -14.05 -4.03 -4.24
CA ILE A 90 -14.32 -4.54 -5.59
C ILE A 90 -13.09 -5.36 -6.01
N ASN A 91 -13.29 -6.59 -6.46
CA ASN A 91 -12.18 -7.41 -6.95
C ASN A 91 -11.89 -7.10 -8.42
N TYR A 92 -10.62 -7.07 -8.82
CA TYR A 92 -10.22 -6.99 -10.23
C TYR A 92 -9.39 -8.22 -10.67
N PRO A 93 -9.48 -8.63 -11.95
CA PRO A 93 -8.70 -9.75 -12.47
C PRO A 93 -7.20 -9.46 -12.39
N TYR A 94 -6.40 -10.43 -11.95
CA TYR A 94 -4.95 -10.28 -11.87
C TYR A 94 -4.21 -11.55 -12.30
N PHE A 95 -4.66 -12.73 -11.89
CA PHE A 95 -3.98 -13.99 -12.23
C PHE A 95 -4.79 -14.82 -13.22
N LYS A 96 -4.18 -15.14 -14.36
CA LYS A 96 -4.77 -16.04 -15.37
C LYS A 96 -4.29 -17.47 -15.11
N LYS A 97 -5.21 -18.35 -14.70
CA LYS A 97 -4.89 -19.73 -14.28
C LYS A 97 -4.28 -20.56 -15.41
N GLU A 98 -4.71 -20.31 -16.64
CA GLU A 98 -4.34 -21.03 -17.85
C GLU A 98 -2.86 -20.77 -18.19
N THR A 99 -2.41 -19.52 -18.07
CA THR A 99 -1.03 -19.13 -18.36
C THR A 99 -0.13 -19.10 -17.12
N ARG A 100 -0.74 -19.15 -15.92
CA ARG A 100 -0.08 -18.91 -14.62
C ARG A 100 0.65 -17.57 -14.56
N GLY A 101 0.16 -16.59 -15.32
CA GLY A 101 0.75 -15.27 -15.44
C GLY A 101 -0.26 -14.16 -15.15
N LEU A 102 0.17 -12.93 -15.41
CA LEU A 102 -0.64 -11.73 -15.20
C LEU A 102 -1.76 -11.67 -16.25
N ASP A 103 -2.99 -11.45 -15.78
CA ASP A 103 -4.12 -11.08 -16.62
C ASP A 103 -4.16 -9.57 -16.83
N LEU A 104 -3.18 -9.05 -17.58
CA LEU A 104 -2.99 -7.61 -17.74
C LEU A 104 -4.22 -6.93 -18.36
N GLU A 105 -4.80 -7.53 -19.40
CA GLU A 105 -6.00 -7.02 -20.07
C GLU A 105 -7.19 -6.93 -19.09
N GLY A 106 -7.41 -7.99 -18.30
CA GLY A 106 -8.46 -8.00 -17.28
C GLY A 106 -8.22 -6.96 -16.17
N MET A 107 -6.96 -6.81 -15.71
CA MET A 107 -6.57 -5.82 -14.72
C MET A 107 -6.84 -4.39 -15.23
N LEU A 108 -6.32 -4.04 -16.41
CA LEU A 108 -6.49 -2.71 -17.00
C LEU A 108 -7.96 -2.41 -17.31
N GLY A 109 -8.69 -3.38 -17.86
CA GLY A 109 -10.13 -3.24 -18.14
C GLY A 109 -10.95 -2.98 -16.88
N ALA A 110 -10.62 -3.63 -15.75
CA ALA A 110 -11.29 -3.37 -14.49
C ALA A 110 -10.97 -1.98 -13.91
N ILE A 111 -9.71 -1.53 -14.02
CA ILE A 111 -9.29 -0.19 -13.57
C ILE A 111 -9.96 0.91 -14.40
N GLN A 112 -10.00 0.75 -15.73
CA GLN A 112 -10.64 1.73 -16.64
C GLN A 112 -12.14 1.86 -16.43
N ASN A 113 -12.84 0.77 -16.10
CA ASN A 113 -14.28 0.75 -15.85
C ASN A 113 -14.63 1.05 -14.38
N ALA A 114 -13.65 1.25 -13.51
CA ALA A 114 -13.89 1.59 -12.12
C ALA A 114 -14.60 2.95 -12.01
N PRO A 115 -15.46 3.16 -10.99
CA PRO A 115 -15.99 4.48 -10.70
C PRO A 115 -14.86 5.51 -10.58
N GLU A 116 -15.09 6.73 -11.08
CA GLU A 116 -14.10 7.80 -10.98
C GLU A 116 -13.65 7.97 -9.52
N LYS A 117 -12.35 8.21 -9.32
CA LYS A 117 -11.73 8.40 -7.99
C LYS A 117 -11.71 7.14 -7.11
N SER A 118 -11.97 5.95 -7.67
CA SER A 118 -11.75 4.69 -6.94
C SER A 118 -10.30 4.55 -6.47
N ILE A 119 -10.11 3.87 -5.34
CA ILE A 119 -8.79 3.51 -4.81
C ILE A 119 -8.37 2.20 -5.48
N VAL A 120 -7.14 2.08 -5.94
CA VAL A 120 -6.59 0.82 -6.48
C VAL A 120 -5.48 0.34 -5.58
N LEU A 121 -5.65 -0.83 -4.96
CA LEU A 121 -4.62 -1.46 -4.15
C LEU A 121 -3.68 -2.27 -5.05
N LEU A 122 -2.41 -1.90 -5.06
CA LEU A 122 -1.37 -2.56 -5.85
C LEU A 122 -0.29 -3.12 -4.92
N HIS A 123 0.20 -4.32 -5.24
CA HIS A 123 1.43 -4.83 -4.63
C HIS A 123 2.60 -4.21 -5.39
N ALA A 124 3.53 -3.55 -4.69
CA ALA A 124 4.68 -2.92 -5.33
C ALA A 124 5.56 -3.94 -6.08
N CYS A 125 5.74 -5.12 -5.49
CA CYS A 125 6.40 -6.29 -6.08
C CYS A 125 6.09 -7.53 -5.22
N ALA A 126 6.58 -8.68 -5.66
CA ALA A 126 6.44 -9.99 -5.00
C ALA A 126 4.99 -10.27 -4.60
N HIS A 127 4.08 -10.21 -5.58
CA HIS A 127 2.64 -10.35 -5.35
C HIS A 127 2.32 -11.55 -4.45
N ASN A 128 1.60 -11.32 -3.36
CA ASN A 128 1.13 -12.37 -2.47
C ASN A 128 -0.35 -12.66 -2.83
N PRO A 129 -0.73 -13.90 -3.18
CA PRO A 129 0.04 -15.15 -3.04
C PRO A 129 0.71 -15.64 -4.33
N THR A 130 0.57 -14.93 -5.45
CA THR A 130 0.83 -15.52 -6.78
C THR A 130 2.31 -15.59 -7.15
N GLY A 131 3.12 -14.67 -6.62
CA GLY A 131 4.49 -14.42 -7.06
C GLY A 131 4.60 -13.81 -8.47
N VAL A 132 3.48 -13.43 -9.09
CA VAL A 132 3.45 -12.85 -10.43
C VAL A 132 3.38 -11.33 -10.32
N ASP A 133 4.36 -10.64 -10.91
CA ASP A 133 4.42 -9.17 -10.96
C ASP A 133 4.35 -8.66 -12.40
N PRO A 134 3.81 -7.45 -12.64
CA PRO A 134 3.94 -6.80 -13.93
C PRO A 134 5.41 -6.54 -14.27
N THR A 135 5.76 -6.66 -15.55
CA THR A 135 7.07 -6.18 -16.03
C THR A 135 7.12 -4.66 -15.97
N GLN A 136 8.31 -4.08 -16.14
CA GLN A 136 8.47 -2.63 -16.17
C GLN A 136 7.62 -2.00 -17.28
N GLU A 137 7.59 -2.61 -18.47
CA GLU A 137 6.79 -2.15 -19.62
C GLU A 137 5.28 -2.28 -19.39
N GLN A 138 4.85 -3.14 -18.46
CA GLN A 138 3.44 -3.27 -18.08
C GLN A 138 3.02 -2.29 -16.99
N TRP A 139 3.99 -1.71 -16.26
CA TRP A 139 3.77 -0.63 -15.30
C TRP A 139 3.64 0.74 -15.98
N GLU A 140 4.28 0.93 -17.13
CA GLU A 140 4.22 2.13 -17.98
C GLU A 140 2.87 2.24 -18.73
#